data_AF-A0A2W6DF41-F1
#
_entry.id   AF-A0A2W6DF41-F1
#
_cell.length_a   1.000
_cell.length_b   1.000
_cell.length_c   1.000
_cell.angle_alpha   90.00
_cell.angle_beta   90.00
_cell.angle_gamma   90.00
#
_symmetry.space_group_name_H-M   'P 1'
#
loop_
_entity.id
_entity.type
_entity.pdbx_description
1 polymer ?
#
loop_
_entity_poly.entity_id
_entity_poly.type
_entity_poly.pdbx_seq_one_letter_code
_entity_poly.pdbx_strand_id
1 'polypeptide(L)'
;MTARSTLDAQSVEEIVRRAERPDFDRWAEQVARCGHCSRPVRLRGRIEHRSATGRQVAYSTDTEPDRVLLIRCGNRRAAACPSCSYEYAGDMWQLLYAGAAGGRKGVPESIRSHPLVFATLTAPGFGPVHTTRTDRTHRPARCRPAHGTPRLCPHGRPTWCTAIHGEDDPRLGQPICPDCYDYPAHIAFNWHAPELWRRFTIALRRTLARQAGLTATEFSQRCRVSFVKVAEFQRRGVVHFHALIRLDGGLFSRP
;
A
#
# COMPACT_ATOMS: atom_id res chain seq x y z
N MET A 1 -11.86 -17.47 -14.90
CA MET A 1 -12.11 -17.29 -16.34
C MET A 1 -11.44 -15.99 -16.77
N THR A 2 -10.21 -16.07 -17.27
CA THR A 2 -9.54 -14.92 -17.89
C THR A 2 -10.25 -14.63 -19.21
N ALA A 3 -10.92 -13.50 -19.32
CA ALA A 3 -11.42 -13.02 -20.59
C ALA A 3 -10.25 -12.98 -21.58
N ARG A 4 -10.32 -13.79 -22.64
CA ARG A 4 -9.41 -13.63 -23.78
C ARG A 4 -9.72 -12.26 -24.37
N SER A 5 -8.93 -11.25 -24.02
CA SER A 5 -8.95 -9.99 -24.73
C SER A 5 -8.45 -10.29 -26.14
N THR A 6 -9.35 -10.30 -27.11
CA THR A 6 -8.99 -10.24 -28.52
C THR A 6 -8.24 -8.93 -28.72
N LEU A 7 -6.98 -9.01 -29.12
CA LEU A 7 -6.20 -7.85 -29.52
C LEU A 7 -6.90 -7.22 -30.74
N ASP A 8 -7.08 -5.91 -30.72
CA ASP A 8 -7.62 -5.18 -31.86
C ASP A 8 -6.60 -5.17 -33.03
N ALA A 9 -7.08 -4.86 -34.23
CA ALA A 9 -6.25 -4.91 -35.45
C ALA A 9 -5.04 -3.96 -35.38
N GLN A 10 -5.18 -2.79 -34.74
CA GLN A 10 -4.07 -1.86 -34.58
C GLN A 10 -3.00 -2.44 -33.66
N SER A 11 -3.39 -3.03 -32.53
CA SER A 11 -2.46 -3.74 -31.64
C SER A 11 -1.69 -4.85 -32.36
N VAL A 12 -2.36 -5.63 -33.22
CA VAL A 12 -1.71 -6.68 -34.02
C VAL A 12 -0.70 -6.09 -34.99
N GLU A 13 -1.06 -5.02 -35.71
CA GLU A 13 -0.15 -4.34 -36.64
C GLU A 13 1.08 -3.78 -35.93
N GLU A 14 0.90 -3.15 -34.76
CA GLU A 14 2.01 -2.63 -33.95
C GLU A 14 2.95 -3.74 -33.47
N ILE A 15 2.40 -4.91 -33.11
CA ILE A 15 3.19 -6.09 -32.73
C ILE A 15 4.02 -6.58 -33.91
N VAL A 16 3.40 -6.76 -35.09
CA VAL A 16 4.11 -7.20 -36.31
C VAL A 16 5.20 -6.22 -36.67
N ARG A 17 4.89 -4.92 -36.70
CA ARG A 17 5.87 -3.85 -37.00
C ARG A 17 7.03 -3.84 -36.01
N ARG A 18 6.80 -4.16 -34.73
CA ARG A 18 7.88 -4.31 -33.74
C ARG A 18 8.73 -5.55 -34.00
N ALA A 19 8.10 -6.68 -34.29
CA ALA A 19 8.76 -7.96 -34.54
C ALA A 19 9.64 -7.95 -35.80
N GLU A 20 9.28 -7.16 -36.81
CA GLU A 20 10.03 -7.03 -38.06
C GLU A 20 11.30 -6.16 -37.95
N ARG A 21 11.51 -5.47 -36.82
CA ARG A 21 12.67 -4.59 -36.68
C ARG A 21 13.96 -5.38 -36.43
N PRO A 22 15.11 -4.97 -37.02
CA PRO A 22 16.40 -5.60 -36.76
C PRO A 22 16.86 -5.56 -35.30
N ASP A 23 16.36 -4.61 -34.51
CA ASP A 23 16.67 -4.44 -33.09
C ASP A 23 15.66 -5.13 -32.14
N PHE A 24 14.80 -6.00 -32.68
CA PHE A 24 13.75 -6.69 -31.93
C PHE A 24 14.29 -7.51 -30.76
N ASP A 25 15.32 -8.32 -30.96
CA ASP A 25 15.86 -9.19 -29.90
C ASP A 25 16.39 -8.37 -28.72
N ARG A 26 17.10 -7.26 -29.02
CA ARG A 26 17.58 -6.34 -27.99
C ARG A 26 16.42 -5.66 -27.26
N TRP A 27 15.36 -5.29 -27.98
CA TRP A 27 14.16 -4.72 -27.38
C TRP A 27 13.45 -5.73 -26.47
N ALA A 28 13.30 -6.98 -26.90
CA ALA A 28 12.69 -8.05 -26.13
C ALA A 28 13.50 -8.33 -24.85
N GLU A 29 14.83 -8.31 -24.95
CA GLU A 29 15.71 -8.41 -23.78
C GLU A 29 15.49 -7.26 -22.80
N GLN A 30 15.37 -6.02 -23.28
CA GLN A 30 15.05 -4.87 -22.41
C GLN A 30 13.68 -5.02 -21.72
N VAL A 31 12.66 -5.48 -22.44
CA VAL A 31 11.33 -5.73 -21.88
C VAL A 31 11.39 -6.80 -20.78
N ALA A 32 12.10 -7.90 -21.04
CA ALA A 32 12.31 -8.97 -20.07
C ALA A 32 13.10 -8.51 -18.83
N ARG A 33 14.19 -7.75 -19.01
CA ARG A 33 14.97 -7.14 -17.91
C ARG A 33 14.16 -6.14 -17.09
N CYS A 34 13.21 -5.45 -17.73
CA CYS A 34 12.23 -4.59 -17.06
C CYS A 34 11.07 -5.39 -16.43
N GLY A 35 11.16 -6.73 -16.43
CA GLY A 35 10.18 -7.63 -15.84
C GLY A 35 8.80 -7.54 -16.48
N HIS A 36 8.73 -7.21 -17.78
CA HIS A 36 7.47 -7.01 -18.49
C HIS A 36 6.57 -5.94 -17.83
N CYS A 37 7.19 -4.87 -17.31
CA CYS A 37 6.48 -3.73 -16.77
C CYS A 37 5.49 -3.17 -17.82
N SER A 38 4.22 -2.99 -17.46
CA SER A 38 3.19 -2.50 -18.38
C SER A 38 3.33 -1.02 -18.75
N ARG A 39 4.05 -0.25 -17.92
CA ARG A 39 4.23 1.21 -18.08
C ARG A 39 5.67 1.62 -17.71
N PRO A 40 6.70 1.09 -18.39
CA PRO A 40 8.08 1.31 -17.99
C PRO A 40 8.46 2.79 -18.10
N VAL A 41 9.33 3.24 -17.21
CA VAL A 41 10.00 4.54 -17.33
C VAL A 41 11.03 4.42 -18.45
N ARG A 42 10.99 5.36 -19.40
CA ARG A 42 11.90 5.41 -20.55
C ARG A 42 12.99 6.43 -20.27
N LEU A 43 14.22 5.97 -20.06
CA LEU A 43 15.37 6.84 -19.86
C LEU A 43 16.14 7.05 -21.16
N ARG A 44 16.65 8.26 -21.36
CA ARG A 44 17.59 8.61 -22.43
C ARG A 44 18.85 9.18 -21.80
N GLY A 45 20.02 8.71 -22.22
CA GLY A 45 21.28 9.25 -21.71
C GLY A 45 22.45 8.30 -21.85
N ARG A 46 23.55 8.67 -21.19
CA ARG A 46 24.79 7.93 -21.17
C ARG A 46 25.39 7.91 -19.77
N ILE A 47 26.10 6.84 -19.45
CA ILE A 47 26.88 6.72 -18.23
C ILE A 47 28.34 6.97 -18.62
N GLU A 48 28.96 7.96 -17.99
CA GLU A 48 30.36 8.32 -18.21
C GLU A 48 31.14 8.16 -16.92
N HIS A 49 32.25 7.44 -16.97
CA HIS A 49 33.22 7.41 -15.88
C HIS A 49 34.26 8.51 -16.15
N ARG A 50 34.44 9.40 -15.17
CA ARG A 50 35.44 10.47 -15.21
C ARG A 50 36.53 10.16 -14.19
N SER A 51 37.77 10.22 -14.64
CA SER A 51 38.96 10.00 -13.81
C SER A 51 40.03 11.02 -14.16
N ALA A 52 41.12 11.05 -13.38
CA ALA A 52 42.26 11.93 -13.64
C ALA A 52 42.91 11.68 -15.03
N THR A 53 42.79 10.47 -15.59
CA THR A 53 43.36 10.08 -16.88
C THR A 53 42.41 10.30 -18.06
N GLY A 54 41.17 10.73 -17.82
CA GLY A 54 40.23 11.07 -18.87
C GLY A 54 38.79 10.62 -18.63
N ARG A 55 38.01 10.59 -19.72
CA ARG A 55 36.58 10.27 -19.74
C ARG A 55 36.32 9.03 -20.58
N GLN A 56 35.63 8.05 -20.01
CA GLN A 56 35.19 6.84 -20.69
C GLN A 56 33.67 6.73 -20.65
N VAL A 57 33.03 6.50 -21.80
CA VAL A 57 31.60 6.20 -21.86
C VAL A 57 31.41 4.72 -21.54
N ALA A 58 30.73 4.42 -20.43
CA ALA A 58 30.44 3.05 -19.99
C ALA A 58 29.15 2.51 -20.62
N TYR A 59 28.21 3.39 -20.97
CA TYR A 59 26.92 3.02 -21.56
C TYR A 59 26.32 4.23 -22.29
N SER A 60 25.61 4.01 -23.41
CA SER A 60 24.77 5.03 -24.05
C SER A 60 23.49 4.41 -24.61
N THR A 61 22.35 5.09 -24.41
CA THR A 61 21.09 4.70 -25.03
C THR A 61 21.07 4.90 -26.55
N ASP A 62 22.06 5.56 -27.15
CA ASP A 62 22.08 5.81 -28.60
C ASP A 62 22.04 4.52 -29.44
N THR A 63 22.58 3.44 -28.87
CA THR A 63 22.62 2.10 -29.48
C THR A 63 21.45 1.21 -29.06
N GLU A 64 20.57 1.71 -28.19
CA GLU A 64 19.42 0.95 -27.72
C GLU A 64 18.21 1.12 -28.65
N PRO A 65 17.32 0.12 -28.71
CA PRO A 65 16.02 0.25 -29.33
C PRO A 65 15.28 1.51 -28.88
N ASP A 66 14.75 2.26 -29.85
CA ASP A 66 14.05 3.54 -29.64
C ASP A 66 14.91 4.64 -28.95
N ARG A 67 16.22 4.39 -28.86
CA ARG A 67 17.22 5.14 -28.12
C ARG A 67 16.86 5.34 -26.64
N VAL A 68 16.29 4.32 -26.00
CA VAL A 68 15.88 4.35 -24.59
C VAL A 68 16.34 3.11 -23.82
N LEU A 69 16.52 3.29 -22.51
CA LEU A 69 16.57 2.21 -21.53
C LEU A 69 15.23 2.11 -20.80
N LEU A 70 14.64 0.91 -20.75
CA LEU A 70 13.43 0.64 -20.00
C LEU A 70 13.74 0.31 -18.53
N ILE A 71 13.16 1.06 -17.60
CA ILE A 71 13.21 0.76 -16.16
C ILE A 71 11.79 0.56 -15.63
N ARG A 72 11.66 -0.33 -14.64
CA ARG A 72 10.38 -0.62 -13.99
C ARG A 72 9.77 0.65 -13.40
N CYS A 73 8.46 0.80 -13.52
CA CYS A 73 7.75 1.94 -12.93
C CYS A 73 7.66 1.93 -11.40
N GLY A 74 7.89 0.78 -10.76
CA GLY A 74 7.74 0.63 -9.31
C GLY A 74 6.32 0.86 -8.78
N ASN A 75 5.31 0.92 -9.66
CA ASN A 75 3.93 1.16 -9.24
C ASN A 75 3.38 -0.07 -8.52
N ARG A 76 2.91 0.15 -7.29
CA ARG A 76 2.46 -0.92 -6.39
C ARG A 76 1.02 -1.36 -6.64
N ARG A 77 0.28 -0.63 -7.49
CA ARG A 77 -1.14 -0.92 -7.80
C ARG A 77 -1.22 -1.90 -8.98
N ALA A 78 -1.78 -3.09 -8.75
CA ALA A 78 -1.98 -4.11 -9.78
C ALA A 78 -2.76 -3.57 -11.00
N ALA A 79 -3.77 -2.74 -10.77
CA ALA A 79 -4.54 -2.09 -11.83
C ALA A 79 -3.70 -1.15 -12.73
N ALA A 80 -2.60 -0.60 -12.22
CA ALA A 80 -1.72 0.27 -12.99
C ALA A 80 -0.57 -0.50 -13.67
N CYS A 81 -0.01 -1.50 -12.97
CA CYS A 81 1.06 -2.36 -13.48
C CYS A 81 1.07 -3.71 -12.72
N PRO A 82 0.49 -4.78 -13.29
CA PRO A 82 0.45 -6.10 -12.66
C PRO A 82 1.84 -6.65 -12.30
N SER A 83 2.81 -6.53 -13.21
CA SER A 83 4.16 -7.06 -13.02
C SER A 83 4.90 -6.40 -11.83
N CYS A 84 4.93 -5.07 -11.76
CA CYS A 84 5.62 -4.37 -10.67
C CYS A 84 4.90 -4.54 -9.33
N SER A 85 3.58 -4.61 -9.33
CA SER A 85 2.78 -4.85 -8.13
C SER A 85 3.01 -6.27 -7.58
N TYR A 86 3.10 -7.27 -8.45
CA TYR A 86 3.36 -8.66 -8.07
C TYR A 86 4.72 -8.82 -7.39
N GLU A 87 5.78 -8.29 -7.97
CA GLU A 87 7.11 -8.33 -7.36
C GLU A 87 7.16 -7.59 -6.02
N TYR A 88 6.58 -6.38 -5.96
CA TYR A 88 6.48 -5.64 -4.71
C TYR A 88 5.75 -6.45 -3.62
N ALA A 89 4.64 -7.10 -3.97
CA ALA A 89 3.89 -7.93 -3.04
C ALA A 89 4.71 -9.14 -2.55
N GLY A 90 5.45 -9.79 -3.45
CA GLY A 90 6.36 -10.88 -3.13
C GLY A 90 7.48 -10.45 -2.18
N ASP A 91 8.15 -9.33 -2.47
CA ASP A 91 9.19 -8.75 -1.64
C ASP A 91 8.67 -8.38 -0.24
N MET A 92 7.51 -7.71 -0.19
CA MET A 92 6.84 -7.40 1.07
C MET A 92 6.49 -8.66 1.85
N TRP A 93 5.96 -9.70 1.20
CA TRP A 93 5.67 -10.96 1.87
C TRP A 93 6.93 -11.59 2.48
N GLN A 94 8.05 -11.58 1.74
CA GLN A 94 9.32 -12.12 2.25
C GLN A 94 9.78 -11.37 3.51
N LEU A 95 9.73 -10.03 3.49
CA LEU A 95 10.06 -9.18 4.63
C LEU A 95 9.12 -9.42 5.82
N LEU A 96 7.81 -9.42 5.59
CA LEU A 96 6.79 -9.61 6.61
C LEU A 96 6.94 -10.95 7.30
N TYR A 97 7.02 -12.05 6.54
CA TYR A 97 7.14 -13.36 7.15
C TYR A 97 8.51 -13.56 7.79
N ALA A 98 9.62 -13.06 7.22
CA ALA A 98 10.91 -13.12 7.91
C ALA A 98 10.83 -12.41 9.27
N GLY A 99 10.15 -11.26 9.33
CA GLY A 99 9.88 -10.52 10.56
C GLY A 99 8.75 -11.06 11.44
N ALA A 100 8.00 -12.08 11.03
CA ALA A 100 6.93 -12.64 11.86
C ALA A 100 7.30 -14.04 12.36
N ALA A 101 7.85 -14.88 11.48
CA ALA A 101 8.19 -16.26 11.76
C ALA A 101 9.68 -16.47 12.13
N GLY A 102 10.59 -15.60 11.68
CA GLY A 102 12.03 -15.82 11.83
C GLY A 102 12.60 -16.86 10.87
N GLY A 103 13.82 -17.35 11.17
CA GLY A 103 14.45 -18.49 10.50
C GLY A 103 15.05 -18.25 9.10
N ARG A 104 15.02 -16.99 8.62
CA ARG A 104 15.45 -16.66 7.25
C ARG A 104 15.91 -15.21 7.13
N LYS A 105 16.66 -14.89 6.07
CA LYS A 105 17.16 -13.53 5.77
C LYS A 105 17.90 -12.89 6.97
N GLY A 106 18.66 -13.71 7.72
CA GLY A 106 19.42 -13.26 8.89
C GLY A 106 18.56 -12.99 10.14
N VAL A 107 17.27 -13.30 10.12
CA VAL A 107 16.38 -13.17 11.27
C VAL A 107 16.39 -14.46 12.09
N PRO A 108 16.70 -14.42 13.40
CA PRO A 108 16.68 -15.60 14.26
C PRO A 108 15.31 -16.28 14.35
N GLU A 109 15.28 -17.60 14.48
CA GLU A 109 14.05 -18.38 14.71
C GLU A 109 13.38 -18.01 16.04
N SER A 110 14.15 -17.58 17.05
CA SER A 110 13.64 -17.20 18.37
C SER A 110 12.59 -16.10 18.34
N ILE A 111 12.57 -15.29 17.27
CA ILE A 111 11.61 -14.21 17.08
C ILE A 111 10.16 -14.69 17.10
N ARG A 112 9.88 -15.94 16.69
CA ARG A 112 8.53 -16.50 16.69
C ARG A 112 7.86 -16.53 18.06
N SER A 113 8.64 -16.52 19.15
CA SER A 113 8.12 -16.52 20.52
C SER A 113 7.93 -15.11 21.08
N HIS A 114 8.37 -14.08 20.35
CA HIS A 114 8.25 -12.70 20.79
C HIS A 114 6.79 -12.24 20.69
N PRO A 115 6.29 -11.43 21.65
CA PRO A 115 4.94 -10.87 21.57
C PRO A 115 4.74 -10.09 20.28
N LEU A 116 3.73 -10.48 19.50
CA LEU A 116 3.36 -9.89 18.22
C LEU A 116 1.86 -9.61 18.20
N VAL A 117 1.50 -8.38 17.83
CA VAL A 117 0.10 -7.96 17.69
C VAL A 117 -0.16 -7.49 16.26
N PHE A 118 -1.26 -7.95 15.68
CA PHE A 118 -1.85 -7.35 14.49
C PHE A 118 -2.87 -6.30 14.92
N ALA A 119 -2.51 -5.03 14.77
CA ALA A 119 -3.34 -3.89 15.13
C ALA A 119 -3.93 -3.22 13.88
N THR A 120 -5.21 -2.86 13.95
CA THR A 120 -5.86 -2.02 12.94
C THR A 120 -6.25 -0.69 13.57
N LEU A 121 -5.67 0.40 13.07
CA LEU A 121 -5.97 1.77 13.51
C LEU A 121 -6.88 2.43 12.49
N THR A 122 -8.16 2.50 12.81
CA THR A 122 -9.19 3.11 11.95
C THR A 122 -9.33 4.59 12.22
N ALA A 123 -9.58 5.35 11.17
CA ALA A 123 -9.91 6.76 11.29
C ALA A 123 -11.25 7.01 12.00
N PRO A 124 -11.44 8.22 12.58
CA PRO A 124 -12.73 8.63 13.10
C PRO A 124 -13.80 8.73 12.00
N GLY A 125 -15.04 8.96 12.42
CA GLY A 125 -16.15 9.28 11.52
C GLY A 125 -16.23 10.78 11.24
N PHE A 126 -16.48 11.16 9.99
CA PHE A 126 -16.68 12.54 9.54
C PHE A 126 -18.12 12.82 9.10
N GLY A 127 -19.01 11.86 9.31
CA GLY A 127 -20.39 11.91 8.88
C GLY A 127 -20.92 10.51 8.52
N PRO A 128 -22.24 10.36 8.36
CA PRO A 128 -22.85 9.11 7.93
C PRO A 128 -22.50 8.81 6.47
N VAL A 129 -22.02 7.59 6.20
CA VAL A 129 -21.74 7.08 4.86
C VAL A 129 -22.55 5.82 4.58
N HIS A 130 -22.73 5.49 3.31
CA HIS A 130 -23.26 4.19 2.89
C HIS A 130 -22.25 3.08 3.22
N THR A 131 -22.74 1.98 3.77
CA THR A 131 -21.94 0.80 4.13
C THR A 131 -22.72 -0.47 3.88
N THR A 132 -22.02 -1.58 3.71
CA THR A 132 -22.62 -2.90 3.89
C THR A 132 -22.79 -3.17 5.38
N ARG A 133 -23.86 -3.88 5.73
CA ARG A 133 -24.10 -4.38 7.08
C ARG A 133 -24.63 -5.81 6.99
N THR A 134 -24.33 -6.58 8.01
CA THR A 134 -25.00 -7.85 8.27
C THR A 134 -25.79 -7.78 9.56
N ASP A 135 -26.86 -8.56 9.64
CA ASP A 135 -27.58 -8.78 10.89
C ASP A 135 -26.86 -9.81 11.78
N ARG A 136 -27.45 -10.15 12.93
CA ARG A 136 -26.87 -11.11 13.88
C ARG A 136 -26.78 -12.54 13.31
N THR A 137 -27.49 -12.82 12.21
CA THR A 137 -27.49 -14.09 11.50
C THR A 137 -26.62 -14.06 10.24
N HIS A 138 -25.75 -13.05 10.11
CA HIS A 138 -24.86 -12.84 8.95
C HIS A 138 -25.58 -12.62 7.62
N ARG A 139 -26.86 -12.22 7.63
CA ARG A 139 -27.59 -11.89 6.40
C ARG A 139 -27.42 -10.42 6.04
N PRO A 140 -27.42 -10.05 4.74
CA PRO A 140 -27.38 -8.66 4.31
C PRO A 140 -28.49 -7.84 4.98
N ALA A 141 -28.10 -6.73 5.58
CA ALA A 141 -28.99 -5.86 6.35
C ALA A 141 -29.05 -4.45 5.76
N ARG A 142 -30.05 -3.70 6.20
CA ARG A 142 -30.23 -2.30 5.81
C ARG A 142 -28.97 -1.49 6.16
N CYS A 143 -28.50 -0.72 5.20
CA CYS A 143 -27.27 0.08 5.25
C CYS A 143 -27.13 0.88 6.54
N ARG A 144 -28.14 1.70 6.84
CA ARG A 144 -28.14 2.60 7.99
C ARG A 144 -29.58 2.96 8.34
N PRO A 145 -30.31 2.13 9.10
CA PRO A 145 -31.68 2.46 9.49
C PRO A 145 -31.70 3.74 10.34
N ALA A 146 -32.82 4.48 10.30
CA ALA A 146 -33.01 5.63 11.16
C ALA A 146 -32.99 5.20 12.63
N HIS A 147 -32.35 6.00 13.48
CA HIS A 147 -32.43 5.85 14.93
C HIS A 147 -33.47 6.83 15.47
N GLY A 148 -34.55 6.32 16.05
CA GLY A 148 -35.67 7.14 16.54
C GLY A 148 -36.53 7.74 15.41
N THR A 149 -37.20 8.86 15.69
CA THR A 149 -38.07 9.55 14.72
C THR A 149 -37.23 10.09 13.55
N PRO A 150 -37.49 9.66 12.30
CA PRO A 150 -36.71 10.11 11.15
C PRO A 150 -36.83 11.63 10.98
N ARG A 151 -35.68 12.32 11.01
CA ARG A 151 -35.59 13.76 10.73
C ARG A 151 -34.63 14.01 9.59
N LEU A 152 -35.06 14.87 8.66
CA LEU A 152 -34.20 15.34 7.59
C LEU A 152 -33.05 16.17 8.19
N CYS A 153 -31.90 16.14 7.54
CA CYS A 153 -30.81 17.06 7.89
C CYS A 153 -31.19 18.51 7.51
N PRO A 154 -30.42 19.52 7.94
CA PRO A 154 -30.66 20.92 7.55
C PRO A 154 -30.75 21.17 6.04
N HIS A 155 -30.19 20.28 5.22
CA HIS A 155 -30.24 20.34 3.75
C HIS A 155 -31.46 19.61 3.14
N GLY A 156 -32.41 19.16 3.97
CA GLY A 156 -33.63 18.47 3.51
C GLY A 156 -33.41 17.02 3.05
N ARG A 157 -32.25 16.41 3.35
CA ARG A 157 -31.93 15.02 2.95
C ARG A 157 -32.09 14.04 4.12
N PRO A 158 -32.44 12.78 3.87
CA PRO A 158 -32.46 11.77 4.93
C PRO A 158 -31.06 11.55 5.49
N THR A 159 -30.96 11.26 6.79
CA THR A 159 -29.70 10.89 7.46
C THR A 159 -29.54 9.36 7.60
N TRP A 160 -30.48 8.62 7.02
CA TRP A 160 -30.56 7.16 7.03
C TRP A 160 -30.62 6.61 5.60
N CYS A 161 -30.33 5.32 5.46
CA CYS A 161 -30.50 4.55 4.24
C CYS A 161 -31.05 3.17 4.59
N THR A 162 -32.25 2.87 4.08
CA THR A 162 -32.92 1.57 4.30
C THR A 162 -32.62 0.54 3.23
N ALA A 163 -31.83 0.89 2.21
CA ALA A 163 -31.40 -0.02 1.16
C ALA A 163 -30.44 -1.09 1.72
N ILE A 164 -30.42 -2.25 1.06
CA ILE A 164 -29.42 -3.29 1.29
C ILE A 164 -28.43 -3.19 0.12
N HIS A 165 -27.19 -2.81 0.41
CA HIS A 165 -26.16 -2.64 -0.61
C HIS A 165 -25.44 -3.96 -0.86
N GLY A 166 -25.24 -4.30 -2.13
CA GLY A 166 -24.28 -5.34 -2.54
C GLY A 166 -22.85 -4.81 -2.51
N GLU A 167 -21.86 -5.70 -2.57
CA GLU A 167 -20.43 -5.33 -2.43
C GLU A 167 -19.94 -4.39 -3.54
N ASP A 168 -20.57 -4.37 -4.71
CA ASP A 168 -20.19 -3.52 -5.85
C ASP A 168 -21.04 -2.24 -5.97
N ASP A 169 -21.89 -1.93 -4.99
CA ASP A 169 -22.73 -0.72 -5.05
C ASP A 169 -21.85 0.55 -5.02
N PRO A 170 -21.91 1.42 -6.04
CA PRO A 170 -21.04 2.59 -6.17
C PRO A 170 -21.27 3.65 -5.08
N ARG A 171 -22.40 3.57 -4.36
CA ARG A 171 -22.67 4.46 -3.23
C ARG A 171 -21.83 4.11 -2.01
N LEU A 172 -21.30 2.89 -1.90
CA LEU A 172 -20.56 2.46 -0.71
C LEU A 172 -19.35 3.35 -0.42
N GLY A 173 -19.28 3.86 0.81
CA GLY A 173 -18.29 4.85 1.23
C GLY A 173 -18.66 6.30 0.93
N GLN A 174 -19.66 6.56 0.07
CA GLN A 174 -20.16 7.91 -0.18
C GLN A 174 -20.97 8.42 1.02
N PRO A 175 -20.93 9.73 1.31
CA PRO A 175 -21.79 10.33 2.33
C PRO A 175 -23.26 10.17 2.02
N ILE A 176 -24.08 9.92 3.04
CA ILE A 176 -25.55 9.94 2.90
C ILE A 176 -26.03 11.34 2.49
N CYS A 177 -25.42 12.38 3.06
CA CYS A 177 -25.61 13.76 2.66
C CYS A 177 -24.23 14.40 2.48
N PRO A 178 -23.80 14.68 1.24
CA PRO A 178 -22.53 15.36 0.96
C PRO A 178 -22.34 16.66 1.75
N ASP A 179 -23.38 17.48 1.87
CA ASP A 179 -23.30 18.78 2.53
C ASP A 179 -23.19 18.68 4.07
N CYS A 180 -23.57 17.53 4.66
CA CYS A 180 -23.38 17.27 6.09
C CYS A 180 -22.05 16.58 6.42
N TYR A 181 -21.28 16.18 5.41
CA TYR A 181 -20.05 15.43 5.62
C TYR A 181 -18.88 16.38 5.82
N ASP A 182 -18.09 16.15 6.86
CA ASP A 182 -16.95 16.99 7.21
C ASP A 182 -15.73 16.65 6.34
N TYR A 183 -15.76 17.11 5.09
CA TYR A 183 -14.64 16.99 4.16
C TYR A 183 -13.36 17.69 4.65
N PRO A 184 -13.42 18.91 5.24
CA PRO A 184 -12.21 19.54 5.79
C PRO A 184 -11.50 18.65 6.83
N ALA A 185 -12.21 18.09 7.80
CA ALA A 185 -11.61 17.22 8.81
C ALA A 185 -11.14 15.88 8.21
N HIS A 186 -11.86 15.31 7.24
CA HIS A 186 -11.41 14.13 6.49
C HIS A 186 -10.06 14.39 5.83
N ILE A 187 -9.96 15.47 5.05
CA ILE A 187 -8.74 15.82 4.32
C ILE A 187 -7.60 16.08 5.31
N ALA A 188 -7.86 16.85 6.37
CA ALA A 188 -6.88 17.12 7.41
C ALA A 188 -6.39 15.82 8.08
N PHE A 189 -7.28 14.88 8.37
CA PHE A 189 -6.90 13.59 8.93
C PHE A 189 -5.98 12.80 7.99
N ASN A 190 -6.34 12.69 6.71
CA ASN A 190 -5.53 11.99 5.72
C ASN A 190 -4.14 12.64 5.56
N TRP A 191 -4.10 13.97 5.52
CA TRP A 191 -2.86 14.75 5.47
C TRP A 191 -1.96 14.48 6.69
N HIS A 192 -2.56 14.48 7.89
CA HIS A 192 -1.83 14.26 9.14
C HIS A 192 -1.60 12.78 9.49
N ALA A 193 -2.10 11.81 8.70
CA ALA A 193 -1.97 10.39 8.99
C ALA A 193 -0.51 9.92 9.24
N PRO A 194 0.51 10.40 8.51
CA PRO A 194 1.91 10.07 8.81
C PRO A 194 2.39 10.60 10.17
N GLU A 195 2.00 11.83 10.53
CA GLU A 195 2.35 12.43 11.83
C GLU A 195 1.58 11.77 12.98
N LEU A 196 0.31 11.42 12.79
CA LEU A 196 -0.47 10.64 13.75
C LEU A 196 0.17 9.28 14.01
N TRP A 197 0.67 8.60 12.96
CA TRP A 197 1.44 7.36 13.13
C TRP A 197 2.71 7.59 13.94
N ARG A 198 3.49 8.64 13.65
CA ARG A 198 4.69 8.98 14.42
C ARG A 198 4.35 9.15 15.91
N ARG A 199 3.33 9.95 16.21
CA ARG A 199 2.84 10.18 17.58
C ARG A 199 2.37 8.89 18.25
N PHE A 200 1.64 8.04 17.53
CA PHE A 200 1.25 6.71 18.02
C PHE A 200 2.46 5.89 18.45
N THR A 201 3.50 5.79 17.61
CA THR A 201 4.68 4.98 17.96
C THR A 201 5.51 5.56 19.12
N ILE A 202 5.51 6.89 19.30
CA ILE A 202 6.11 7.55 20.46
C ILE A 202 5.31 7.23 21.73
N ALA A 203 3.99 7.43 21.68
CA ALA A 203 3.08 7.18 22.79
C ALA A 203 3.06 5.70 23.20
N LEU A 204 3.13 4.78 22.24
CA LEU A 204 3.22 3.34 22.48
C LEU A 204 4.46 3.00 23.30
N ARG A 205 5.65 3.46 22.87
CA ARG A 205 6.91 3.20 23.60
C ARG A 205 6.89 3.78 25.01
N ARG A 206 6.39 5.01 25.18
CA ARG A 206 6.25 5.66 26.49
C ARG A 206 5.28 4.91 27.39
N THR A 207 4.15 4.46 26.85
CA THR A 207 3.16 3.67 27.59
C THR A 207 3.75 2.34 28.05
N LEU A 208 4.46 1.64 27.18
CA LEU A 208 5.13 0.36 27.51
C LEU A 208 6.21 0.54 28.58
N ALA A 209 7.05 1.58 28.47
CA ALA A 209 8.06 1.90 29.48
C ALA A 209 7.43 2.14 30.85
N ARG A 210 6.37 2.97 30.91
CA ARG A 210 5.63 3.24 32.15
C ARG A 210 4.99 1.99 32.75
N GLN A 211 4.37 1.14 31.92
CA GLN A 211 3.78 -0.13 32.37
C GLN A 211 4.83 -1.11 32.92
N ALA A 212 6.06 -1.04 32.39
CA ALA A 212 7.19 -1.82 32.88
C ALA A 212 7.91 -1.19 34.10
N GLY A 213 7.47 -0.02 34.58
CA GLY A 213 8.14 0.71 35.65
C GLY A 213 9.51 1.27 35.27
N LEU A 214 9.76 1.50 33.98
CA LEU A 214 11.04 1.96 33.44
C LEU A 214 10.96 3.38 32.87
N THR A 215 12.08 4.09 32.88
CA THR A 215 12.24 5.27 32.02
C THR A 215 12.23 4.87 30.54
N ALA A 216 11.96 5.83 29.66
CA ALA A 216 11.99 5.59 28.21
C ALA A 216 13.37 5.14 27.72
N THR A 217 14.44 5.62 28.35
CA THR A 217 15.83 5.25 28.03
C THR A 217 16.15 3.82 28.46
N GLU A 218 15.78 3.43 29.68
CA GLU A 218 15.99 2.05 30.14
C GLU A 218 15.16 1.06 29.31
N PHE A 219 13.92 1.45 28.97
CA PHE A 219 13.08 0.61 28.13
C PHE A 219 13.70 0.39 26.74
N SER A 220 14.22 1.44 26.09
CA SER A 220 14.84 1.30 24.76
C SER A 220 16.13 0.48 24.75
N GLN A 221 16.83 0.41 25.88
CA GLN A 221 17.97 -0.47 26.08
C GLN A 221 17.56 -1.93 26.26
N ARG A 222 16.38 -2.22 26.82
CA ARG A 222 15.94 -3.59 27.15
C ARG A 222 14.98 -4.18 26.13
N CYS A 223 14.23 -3.35 25.42
CA CYS A 223 13.17 -3.78 24.51
C CYS A 223 13.09 -2.88 23.28
N ARG A 224 13.15 -3.50 22.10
CA ARG A 224 12.91 -2.84 20.82
C ARG A 224 11.47 -3.09 20.38
N VAL A 225 10.74 -2.00 20.13
CA VAL A 225 9.44 -2.06 19.45
C VAL A 225 9.68 -2.02 17.95
N SER A 226 9.59 -3.20 17.33
CA SER A 226 9.69 -3.42 15.89
C SER A 226 8.29 -3.40 15.27
N PHE A 227 8.12 -2.77 14.11
CA PHE A 227 6.85 -2.80 13.42
C PHE A 227 7.00 -2.69 11.92
N VAL A 228 5.95 -3.12 11.24
CA VAL A 228 5.68 -2.84 9.83
C VAL A 228 4.23 -2.39 9.73
N LYS A 229 3.99 -1.39 8.90
CA LYS A 229 2.65 -0.83 8.71
C LYS A 229 2.30 -0.78 7.23
N VAL A 230 1.02 -0.98 6.95
CA VAL A 230 0.40 -0.75 5.65
C VAL A 230 -0.66 0.33 5.83
N ALA A 231 -0.64 1.31 4.96
CA ALA A 231 -1.69 2.32 4.88
C ALA A 231 -2.64 1.91 3.76
N GLU A 232 -3.91 1.77 4.09
CA GLU A 232 -4.96 1.42 3.13
C GLU A 232 -6.08 2.45 3.18
N PHE A 233 -6.65 2.75 2.03
CA PHE A 233 -7.83 3.62 1.97
C PHE A 233 -9.08 2.77 2.20
N GLN A 234 -9.86 3.13 3.21
CA GLN A 234 -11.22 2.62 3.35
C GLN A 234 -12.04 3.01 2.12
N ARG A 235 -13.15 2.31 1.84
CA ARG A 235 -14.05 2.66 0.72
C ARG A 235 -14.48 4.13 0.72
N ARG A 236 -14.60 4.75 1.90
CA ARG A 236 -14.87 6.20 2.05
C ARG A 236 -13.68 7.13 1.78
N GLY A 237 -12.55 6.62 1.27
CA GLY A 237 -11.36 7.40 0.95
C GLY A 237 -10.54 7.90 2.16
N VAL A 238 -10.78 7.36 3.35
CA VAL A 238 -10.03 7.71 4.57
C VAL A 238 -8.97 6.65 4.85
N VAL A 239 -7.76 7.08 5.19
CA VAL A 239 -6.64 6.17 5.51
C VAL A 239 -6.91 5.42 6.82
N HIS A 240 -6.62 4.13 6.83
CA HIS A 240 -6.44 3.33 8.04
C HIS A 240 -5.13 2.57 7.98
N PHE A 241 -4.59 2.20 9.14
CA PHE A 241 -3.34 1.44 9.22
C PHE A 241 -3.59 0.03 9.69
N HIS A 242 -3.01 -0.94 8.99
CA HIS A 242 -2.75 -2.26 9.53
C HIS A 242 -1.28 -2.32 9.96
N ALA A 243 -1.00 -2.82 11.15
CA ALA A 243 0.35 -2.92 11.66
C ALA A 243 0.60 -4.24 12.37
N LEU A 244 1.72 -4.88 12.03
CA LEU A 244 2.32 -5.90 12.87
C LEU A 244 3.30 -5.19 13.80
N ILE A 245 3.09 -5.33 15.11
CA ILE A 245 3.91 -4.69 16.15
C ILE A 245 4.46 -5.79 17.04
N ARG A 246 5.79 -5.87 17.14
CA ARG A 246 6.52 -6.90 17.86
C ARG A 246 7.40 -6.28 18.93
N LEU A 247 7.49 -6.94 20.08
CA LEU A 247 8.41 -6.58 21.16
C LEU A 247 9.61 -7.52 21.15
N ASP A 248 10.79 -6.97 20.88
CA ASP A 248 12.03 -7.72 20.87
C ASP A 248 12.81 -7.42 22.15
N GLY A 249 12.90 -8.39 23.05
CA GLY A 249 13.80 -8.32 24.20
C GLY A 249 15.24 -8.28 23.73
N GLY A 250 16.04 -7.39 24.30
CA GLY A 250 17.48 -7.34 24.01
C GLY A 250 18.13 -8.67 24.38
N LEU A 251 18.57 -9.44 23.39
CA LEU A 251 19.64 -10.43 23.59
C LEU A 251 20.92 -9.65 23.86
N PHE A 252 21.14 -9.25 25.12
CA PHE A 252 22.48 -8.93 25.58
C PHE A 252 23.01 -10.15 26.31
N SER A 253 23.48 -11.14 25.55
CA SER A 253 24.75 -11.76 25.90
C SER A 253 25.80 -10.65 25.81
N ARG A 254 26.13 -10.02 26.94
CA ARG A 254 27.42 -9.33 27.05
C ARG A 254 28.51 -10.40 26.84
N PRO A 255 29.57 -10.15 26.07
CA PRO A 255 30.82 -10.86 26.31
C PRO A 255 31.31 -10.58 27.74
#